data_AF-A0AAU5Q3U1-F1
#
_entry.id   AF-A0AAU5Q3U1-F1
#
_cell.length_a   1.000
_cell.length_b   1.000
_cell.length_c   1.000
_cell.angle_alpha   90.00
_cell.angle_beta   90.00
_cell.angle_gamma   90.00
#
_symmetry.space_group_name_H-M   'P 1'
#
loop_
_entity.id
_entity.type
_entity.pdbx_description
1 polymer ?
#
loop_
_entity_poly.entity_id
_entity_poly.type
_entity_poly.pdbx_seq_one_letter_code
_entity_poly.pdbx_strand_id
1 'polypeptide(L)'
;MQARKKWIASALAASAVVATVQSTGAASVVAQARAAAPSVPIVVKSGWSGRGDYISATCPQGTTLVGGGHDSQPVVSSLGHVLDEQTADAPSPDEPNSWFIRRLAGRSQAYAMCSPASSTPPIVVASDWSDPGEYISATCPEGTQLVGGGFDSRPYLNGFGNSLDDLDANAPSGDEPNSWFTKQHRGTSRAFAMCAQ
;
A
#
# COMPACT_ATOMS: atom_id res chain seq x y z
N MET A 1 21.14 -41.45 24.95
CA MET A 1 20.20 -41.38 26.09
C MET A 1 19.52 -40.03 26.06
N GLN A 2 18.22 -39.98 25.73
CA GLN A 2 17.24 -39.01 26.23
C GLN A 2 15.88 -39.30 25.58
N ALA A 3 14.82 -39.04 26.34
CA ALA A 3 13.67 -39.92 26.47
C ALA A 3 12.51 -39.59 25.51
N ARG A 4 11.89 -40.65 24.99
CA ARG A 4 10.62 -40.64 24.26
C ARG A 4 9.48 -40.32 25.22
N LYS A 5 8.77 -39.20 25.03
CA LYS A 5 7.54 -38.87 25.76
C LYS A 5 6.33 -39.36 24.95
N LYS A 6 5.76 -40.48 25.41
CA LYS A 6 4.47 -41.04 24.96
C LYS A 6 3.36 -40.22 25.62
N TRP A 7 2.41 -39.72 24.83
CA TRP A 7 1.14 -39.21 25.34
C TRP A 7 0.02 -40.18 25.03
N ILE A 8 -0.70 -40.55 26.08
CA ILE A 8 -1.75 -41.55 26.14
C ILE A 8 -3.07 -40.91 25.68
N ALA A 9 -3.77 -41.60 24.79
CA ALA A 9 -5.13 -41.32 24.37
C ALA A 9 -6.10 -41.47 25.55
N SER A 10 -7.04 -40.54 25.69
CA SER A 10 -8.22 -40.69 26.55
C SER A 10 -9.46 -40.37 25.72
N ALA A 11 -10.20 -41.43 25.40
CA ALA A 11 -11.52 -41.36 24.80
C ALA A 11 -12.55 -41.06 25.90
N LEU A 12 -13.32 -39.99 25.72
CA LEU A 12 -14.51 -39.70 26.50
C LEU A 12 -15.69 -39.71 25.53
N ALA A 13 -16.47 -40.78 25.62
CA ALA A 13 -17.81 -40.86 25.05
C ALA A 13 -18.78 -40.15 25.99
N ALA A 14 -19.61 -39.24 25.46
CA ALA A 14 -20.76 -38.70 26.16
C ALA A 14 -21.89 -38.37 25.18
N SER A 15 -22.91 -39.23 25.22
CA SER A 15 -24.34 -39.04 25.01
C SER A 15 -24.83 -37.91 24.10
N ALA A 16 -25.37 -38.31 22.95
CA ALA A 16 -26.22 -37.49 22.10
C ALA A 16 -27.59 -37.24 22.76
N VAL A 17 -27.94 -35.97 22.99
CA VAL A 17 -29.31 -35.52 23.22
C VAL A 17 -29.82 -34.93 21.91
N VAL A 18 -30.73 -35.63 21.24
CA VAL A 18 -31.43 -35.13 20.06
C VAL A 18 -32.59 -34.25 20.55
N ALA A 19 -32.39 -32.95 20.57
CA ALA A 19 -33.48 -31.98 20.74
C ALA A 19 -34.04 -31.62 19.35
N THR A 20 -35.24 -32.11 19.04
CA THR A 20 -36.02 -31.71 17.88
C THR A 20 -36.61 -30.31 18.11
N VAL A 21 -35.89 -29.27 17.68
CA VAL A 21 -36.43 -27.91 17.60
C VAL A 21 -37.29 -27.82 16.35
N GLN A 22 -38.61 -27.66 16.54
CA GLN A 22 -39.53 -27.29 15.47
C GLN A 22 -39.26 -25.84 15.06
N SER A 23 -38.64 -25.67 13.90
CA SER A 23 -38.46 -24.37 13.26
C SER A 23 -39.76 -23.96 12.55
N THR A 24 -40.52 -23.08 13.20
CA THR A 24 -41.54 -22.28 12.51
C THR A 24 -40.84 -21.37 11.51
N GLY A 25 -40.93 -21.74 10.23
CA GLY A 25 -40.32 -21.02 9.12
C GLY A 25 -40.95 -19.64 8.92
N ALA A 26 -40.30 -18.61 9.46
CA ALA A 26 -40.44 -17.25 8.94
C ALA A 26 -39.53 -17.14 7.72
N ALA A 27 -40.12 -17.18 6.53
CA ALA A 27 -39.44 -16.88 5.27
C ALA A 27 -38.97 -15.41 5.31
N SER A 28 -37.77 -15.19 5.83
CA SER A 28 -37.10 -13.90 5.78
C SER A 28 -36.70 -13.68 4.33
N VAL A 29 -37.43 -12.82 3.64
CA VAL A 29 -37.07 -12.33 2.32
C VAL A 29 -35.83 -11.46 2.52
N VAL A 30 -34.64 -12.07 2.47
CA VAL A 30 -33.38 -11.33 2.49
C VAL A 30 -33.33 -10.56 1.19
N ALA A 31 -33.69 -9.28 1.23
CA ALA A 31 -33.46 -8.36 0.14
C ALA A 31 -31.94 -8.31 -0.10
N GLN A 32 -31.48 -9.03 -1.12
CA GLN A 32 -30.10 -8.92 -1.59
C GLN A 32 -29.91 -7.49 -2.09
N ALA A 33 -29.22 -6.69 -1.28
CA ALA A 33 -28.70 -5.41 -1.71
C ALA A 33 -27.84 -5.65 -2.95
N ARG A 34 -28.31 -5.20 -4.11
CA ARG A 34 -27.49 -5.17 -5.32
C ARG A 34 -26.36 -4.20 -5.04
N ALA A 35 -25.12 -4.70 -5.00
CA ALA A 35 -23.95 -3.85 -5.00
C ALA A 35 -24.07 -2.88 -6.18
N ALA A 36 -23.97 -1.58 -5.89
CA ALA A 36 -23.91 -0.57 -6.94
C ALA A 36 -22.75 -0.91 -7.89
N ALA A 37 -22.99 -0.77 -9.19
CA ALA A 37 -21.93 -1.00 -10.17
C ALA A 37 -20.74 -0.07 -9.84
N PRO A 38 -19.50 -0.59 -9.86
CA PRO A 38 -18.34 0.24 -9.58
C PRO A 38 -18.29 1.38 -10.59
N SER A 39 -18.25 2.62 -10.10
CA SER A 39 -18.06 3.79 -10.95
C SER A 39 -16.67 3.73 -11.58
N VAL A 40 -16.59 4.03 -12.88
CA VAL A 40 -15.31 4.12 -13.58
C VAL A 40 -14.46 5.21 -12.90
N PRO A 41 -13.21 4.91 -12.50
CA PRO A 41 -12.35 5.90 -11.87
C PRO A 41 -11.91 6.98 -12.87
N ILE A 42 -11.73 8.19 -12.38
CA ILE A 42 -11.10 9.29 -13.12
C ILE A 42 -9.59 9.15 -12.93
N VAL A 43 -8.82 9.25 -14.03
CA VAL A 43 -7.36 9.25 -13.96
C VAL A 43 -6.84 10.64 -14.26
N VAL A 44 -6.12 11.23 -13.31
CA VAL A 44 -5.42 12.51 -13.47
C VAL A 44 -3.96 12.24 -13.76
N LYS A 45 -3.38 12.99 -14.69
CA LYS A 45 -1.98 12.91 -15.10
C LYS A 45 -1.30 14.26 -14.86
N SER A 46 -0.12 14.26 -14.23
CA SER A 46 0.68 15.47 -14.07
C SER A 46 1.40 15.87 -15.38
N GLY A 47 2.15 16.98 -15.37
CA GLY A 47 3.22 17.19 -16.35
C GLY A 47 4.41 16.24 -16.12
N TRP A 48 5.44 16.32 -16.95
CA TRP A 48 6.73 15.69 -16.67
C TRP A 48 7.52 16.53 -15.66
N SER A 49 8.09 15.88 -14.65
CA SER A 49 8.95 16.51 -13.65
C SER A 49 10.24 17.09 -14.27
N GLY A 50 10.93 17.92 -13.49
CA GLY A 50 12.37 18.12 -13.66
C GLY A 50 13.15 16.84 -13.32
N ARG A 51 14.45 16.83 -13.64
CA ARG A 51 15.31 15.67 -13.37
C ARG A 51 15.55 15.53 -11.88
N GLY A 52 15.22 14.37 -11.31
CA GLY A 52 15.41 14.11 -9.89
C GLY A 52 14.37 14.80 -8.97
N ASP A 53 13.40 15.52 -9.54
CA ASP A 53 12.39 16.26 -8.77
C ASP A 53 11.17 15.40 -8.44
N TYR A 54 10.52 15.73 -7.32
CA TYR A 54 9.17 15.23 -7.03
C TYR A 54 8.15 15.85 -7.99
N ILE A 55 7.10 15.10 -8.31
CA ILE A 55 5.91 15.62 -8.96
C ILE A 55 4.66 14.89 -8.47
N SER A 56 3.52 15.58 -8.50
CA SER A 56 2.25 15.05 -8.03
C SER A 56 1.14 15.17 -9.07
N ALA A 57 0.15 14.29 -8.96
CA ALA A 57 -1.14 14.39 -9.63
C ALA A 57 -2.23 14.44 -8.57
N THR A 58 -3.12 15.44 -8.65
CA THR A 58 -4.16 15.70 -7.65
C THR A 58 -5.53 15.36 -8.19
N CYS A 59 -6.30 14.59 -7.44
CA CYS A 59 -7.69 14.29 -7.78
C CYS A 59 -8.56 15.56 -7.75
N PRO A 60 -9.47 15.74 -8.72
CA PRO A 60 -10.32 16.92 -8.77
C PRO A 60 -11.28 16.97 -7.58
N GLN A 61 -11.79 18.16 -7.29
CA GLN A 61 -12.83 18.34 -6.27
C GLN A 61 -14.04 17.44 -6.53
N GLY A 62 -14.66 16.94 -5.46
CA GLY A 62 -15.78 16.00 -5.55
C GLY A 62 -15.36 14.55 -5.80
N THR A 63 -14.05 14.25 -5.84
CA THR A 63 -13.52 12.89 -5.93
C THR A 63 -12.48 12.63 -4.84
N THR A 64 -12.22 11.35 -4.56
CA THR A 64 -11.21 10.91 -3.59
C THR A 64 -10.14 10.06 -4.25
N LEU A 65 -8.89 10.22 -3.82
CA LEU A 65 -7.76 9.41 -4.23
C LEU A 65 -7.96 7.96 -3.75
N VAL A 66 -7.89 7.01 -4.67
CA VAL A 66 -7.98 5.56 -4.39
C VAL A 66 -6.73 4.79 -4.82
N GLY A 67 -5.75 5.50 -5.38
CA GLY A 67 -4.45 4.96 -5.75
C GLY A 67 -3.75 5.86 -6.76
N GLY A 68 -2.62 5.40 -7.26
CA GLY A 68 -1.90 6.11 -8.30
C GLY A 68 -0.80 5.26 -8.91
N GLY A 69 0.16 5.95 -9.51
CA GLY A 69 1.35 5.32 -10.08
C GLY A 69 2.13 6.34 -10.91
N HIS A 70 2.96 5.83 -11.80
CA HIS A 70 3.87 6.67 -12.57
C HIS A 70 4.08 6.20 -14.01
N ASP A 71 4.54 7.15 -14.82
CA ASP A 71 5.30 6.93 -16.04
C ASP A 71 6.68 7.57 -15.84
N SER A 72 7.71 7.09 -16.53
CA SER A 72 9.08 7.49 -16.26
C SER A 72 10.02 7.45 -17.45
N GLN A 73 10.97 8.38 -17.42
CA GLN A 73 12.10 8.49 -18.33
C GLN A 73 13.38 8.26 -17.52
N PRO A 74 13.80 6.99 -17.30
CA PRO A 74 15.04 6.68 -16.62
C PRO A 74 16.26 7.24 -17.33
N VAL A 75 17.30 7.51 -16.57
CA VAL A 75 18.66 7.52 -17.13
C VAL A 75 19.04 6.09 -17.54
N VAL A 76 19.49 5.93 -18.79
CA VAL A 76 19.97 4.66 -19.35
C VAL A 76 21.42 4.79 -19.79
N SER A 77 22.21 3.72 -19.65
CA SER A 77 23.57 3.65 -20.16
C SER A 77 23.61 3.56 -21.69
N SER A 78 24.79 3.74 -22.29
CA SER A 78 24.99 3.52 -23.74
C SER A 78 24.73 2.07 -24.18
N LEU A 79 24.74 1.12 -23.24
CA LEU A 79 24.43 -0.29 -23.47
C LEU A 79 22.95 -0.62 -23.20
N GLY A 80 22.13 0.38 -22.87
CA GLY A 80 20.69 0.23 -22.63
C GLY A 80 20.31 -0.23 -21.22
N HIS A 81 21.25 -0.25 -20.27
CA HIS A 81 20.94 -0.58 -18.87
C HIS A 81 20.30 0.61 -18.16
N VAL A 82 19.24 0.38 -17.40
CA VAL A 82 18.65 1.40 -16.51
C VAL A 82 19.65 1.66 -15.36
N LEU A 83 20.03 2.92 -15.16
CA LEU A 83 20.98 3.37 -14.13
C LEU A 83 20.29 4.19 -13.03
N ASP A 84 18.99 4.07 -12.94
CA ASP A 84 18.11 5.03 -12.26
C ASP A 84 17.02 4.28 -11.52
N GLU A 85 16.59 4.81 -10.38
CA GLU A 85 15.68 4.13 -9.47
C GLU A 85 14.47 5.02 -9.20
N GLN A 86 13.30 4.38 -9.10
CA GLN A 86 12.12 5.05 -8.58
C GLN A 86 12.29 5.19 -7.07
N THR A 87 12.46 6.43 -6.59
CA THR A 87 12.73 6.68 -5.17
C THR A 87 11.50 7.13 -4.41
N ALA A 88 10.36 7.36 -5.06
CA ALA A 88 9.08 7.52 -4.38
C ALA A 88 7.91 7.15 -5.28
N ASP A 89 6.90 6.52 -4.71
CA ASP A 89 5.62 6.21 -5.36
C ASP A 89 4.57 6.02 -4.27
N ALA A 90 3.83 7.07 -3.93
CA ALA A 90 3.01 7.10 -2.72
C ALA A 90 1.88 8.16 -2.75
N PRO A 91 0.86 8.02 -1.87
CA PRO A 91 -0.05 9.11 -1.55
C PRO A 91 0.70 10.24 -0.83
N SER A 92 0.40 11.50 -1.14
CA SER A 92 1.12 12.65 -0.57
C SER A 92 0.61 13.02 0.83
N PRO A 93 1.48 13.14 1.85
CA PRO A 93 1.09 13.67 3.15
C PRO A 93 0.93 15.20 3.14
N ASP A 94 1.62 15.88 2.22
CA ASP A 94 1.71 17.34 2.17
C ASP A 94 0.68 17.96 1.21
N GLU A 95 0.23 17.18 0.23
CA GLU A 95 -0.76 17.57 -0.77
C GLU A 95 -1.96 16.62 -0.71
N PRO A 96 -3.01 16.96 0.07
CA PRO A 96 -4.18 16.10 0.21
C PRO A 96 -4.75 15.69 -1.14
N ASN A 97 -5.30 14.47 -1.21
CA ASN A 97 -5.93 13.95 -2.43
C ASN A 97 -4.98 13.81 -3.63
N SER A 98 -3.67 13.70 -3.39
CA SER A 98 -2.65 13.64 -4.45
C SER A 98 -1.76 12.42 -4.33
N TRP A 99 -1.31 11.94 -5.49
CA TRP A 99 -0.28 10.91 -5.60
C TRP A 99 1.03 11.55 -6.03
N PHE A 100 2.11 11.30 -5.30
CA PHE A 100 3.43 11.87 -5.58
C PHE A 100 4.44 10.79 -5.88
N ILE A 101 5.37 11.14 -6.76
CA ILE A 101 6.38 10.23 -7.29
C ILE A 101 7.69 10.98 -7.49
N ARG A 102 8.80 10.24 -7.46
CA ARG A 102 10.13 10.75 -7.78
C ARG A 102 11.04 9.64 -8.26
N ARG A 103 11.94 10.03 -9.15
CA ARG A 103 13.05 9.21 -9.62
C ARG A 103 14.37 9.83 -9.20
N LEU A 104 15.40 9.02 -9.03
CA LEU A 104 16.69 9.48 -8.54
C LEU A 104 17.32 10.55 -9.44
N ALA A 105 17.38 10.31 -10.76
CA ALA A 105 18.05 11.20 -11.72
C ALA A 105 17.23 11.50 -12.99
N GLY A 106 16.30 10.62 -13.35
CA GLY A 106 15.44 10.74 -14.51
C GLY A 106 14.29 11.71 -14.29
N ARG A 107 13.34 11.68 -15.21
CA ARG A 107 12.08 12.44 -15.11
C ARG A 107 10.93 11.47 -14.93
N SER A 108 9.86 11.95 -14.31
CA SER A 108 8.69 11.14 -14.08
C SER A 108 7.41 11.93 -14.25
N GLN A 109 6.30 11.21 -14.38
CA GLN A 109 4.97 11.77 -14.49
C GLN A 109 4.07 11.00 -13.54
N ALA A 110 3.37 11.72 -12.67
CA ALA A 110 2.46 11.15 -11.68
C ALA A 110 1.09 10.86 -12.30
N TYR A 111 0.47 9.79 -11.81
CA TYR A 111 -0.93 9.47 -12.05
C TYR A 111 -1.65 9.34 -10.72
N ALA A 112 -2.83 9.93 -10.64
CA ALA A 112 -3.76 9.72 -9.54
C ALA A 112 -5.04 9.07 -10.07
N MET A 113 -5.46 8.00 -9.40
CA MET A 113 -6.72 7.33 -9.64
C MET A 113 -7.74 7.84 -8.63
N CYS A 114 -8.85 8.36 -9.12
CA CYS A 114 -9.81 9.12 -8.33
C CYS A 114 -11.20 8.48 -8.45
N SER A 115 -11.83 8.23 -7.31
CA SER A 115 -13.18 7.69 -7.25
C SER A 115 -14.20 8.82 -7.04
N PRO A 116 -15.29 8.88 -7.83
CA PRO A 116 -16.39 9.79 -7.58
C PRO A 116 -17.34 9.29 -6.47
N ALA A 117 -17.10 8.10 -5.91
CA ALA A 117 -17.95 7.51 -4.87
C ALA A 117 -17.82 8.22 -3.51
N SER A 118 -16.76 9.01 -3.31
CA SER A 118 -16.56 9.84 -2.13
C SER A 118 -15.83 11.12 -2.53
N SER A 119 -16.13 12.21 -1.82
CA SER A 119 -15.46 13.50 -1.95
C SER A 119 -14.51 13.79 -0.79
N THR A 120 -14.38 12.88 0.17
CA THR A 120 -13.50 13.03 1.33
C THR A 120 -12.12 12.49 0.97
N PRO A 121 -11.06 13.32 0.93
CA PRO A 121 -9.70 12.85 0.70
C PRO A 121 -9.29 11.80 1.75
N PRO A 122 -8.44 10.83 1.38
CA PRO A 122 -7.95 9.87 2.36
C PRO A 122 -7.03 10.57 3.37
N ILE A 123 -6.97 10.00 4.57
CA ILE A 123 -5.93 10.35 5.54
C ILE A 123 -4.65 9.65 5.09
N VAL A 124 -3.54 10.39 5.04
CA VAL A 124 -2.23 9.83 4.70
C VAL A 124 -1.34 9.86 5.94
N VAL A 125 -0.81 8.69 6.31
CA VAL A 125 0.15 8.55 7.40
C VAL A 125 1.51 8.21 6.79
N ALA A 126 2.55 8.93 7.17
CA ALA A 126 3.93 8.60 6.84
C ALA A 126 4.64 8.05 8.08
N SER A 127 5.46 7.02 7.91
CA SER A 127 6.39 6.59 8.96
C SER A 127 7.59 7.54 9.06
N ASP A 128 8.36 7.38 10.13
CA ASP A 128 9.75 7.86 10.14
C ASP A 128 10.59 7.11 9.08
N TRP A 129 11.82 7.59 8.85
CA TRP A 129 12.79 6.88 8.02
C TRP A 129 13.33 5.65 8.76
N SER A 130 13.43 4.53 8.04
CA SER A 130 14.04 3.31 8.53
C SER A 130 15.55 3.47 8.74
N ASP A 131 16.12 2.57 9.54
CA ASP A 131 17.53 2.23 9.41
C ASP A 131 17.76 1.37 8.13
N PRO A 132 19.02 1.28 7.65
CA PRO A 132 19.38 0.40 6.54
C PRO A 132 18.97 -1.06 6.72
N GLY A 133 18.28 -1.65 5.73
CA GLY A 133 17.92 -3.07 5.72
C GLY A 133 16.76 -3.46 6.64
N GLU A 134 16.17 -2.50 7.34
CA GLU A 134 15.06 -2.73 8.27
C GLU A 134 13.70 -2.50 7.60
N TYR A 135 12.69 -3.24 8.09
CA TYR A 135 11.30 -2.96 7.74
C TYR A 135 10.81 -1.74 8.53
N ILE A 136 9.98 -0.91 7.89
CA ILE A 136 9.29 0.20 8.56
C ILE A 136 7.84 0.25 8.10
N SER A 137 6.93 0.58 9.02
CA SER A 137 5.49 0.60 8.78
C SER A 137 4.87 1.96 9.04
N ALA A 138 3.85 2.29 8.26
CA ALA A 138 2.89 3.36 8.53
C ALA A 138 1.52 2.72 8.81
N THR A 139 0.92 3.05 9.95
CA THR A 139 -0.35 2.45 10.40
C THR A 139 -1.47 3.48 10.33
N CYS A 140 -2.60 3.08 9.74
CA CYS A 140 -3.79 3.91 9.72
C CYS A 140 -4.36 4.12 11.13
N PRO A 141 -4.82 5.34 11.49
CA PRO A 141 -5.35 5.63 12.81
C PRO A 141 -6.63 4.84 13.10
N GLU A 142 -6.97 4.71 14.39
CA GLU A 142 -8.22 4.09 14.81
C GLU A 142 -9.43 4.73 14.11
N GLY A 143 -10.42 3.88 13.76
CA GLY A 143 -11.60 4.33 13.02
C GLY A 143 -11.39 4.53 11.52
N THR A 144 -10.22 4.14 10.98
CA THR A 144 -9.94 4.15 9.54
C THR A 144 -9.39 2.80 9.08
N GLN A 145 -9.48 2.53 7.78
CA GLN A 145 -9.01 1.31 7.12
C GLN A 145 -7.99 1.64 6.04
N LEU A 146 -6.94 0.81 5.96
CA LEU A 146 -5.94 0.85 4.92
C LEU A 146 -6.58 0.52 3.56
N VAL A 147 -6.50 1.46 2.63
CA VAL A 147 -6.99 1.31 1.25
C VAL A 147 -5.87 1.34 0.22
N GLY A 148 -4.64 1.66 0.64
CA GLY A 148 -3.45 1.62 -0.19
C GLY A 148 -2.25 2.20 0.55
N GLY A 149 -1.16 2.42 -0.16
CA GLY A 149 0.05 2.98 0.42
C GLY A 149 1.18 3.07 -0.59
N GLY A 150 2.37 3.34 -0.11
CA GLY A 150 3.54 3.49 -0.96
C GLY A 150 4.81 3.74 -0.16
N PHE A 151 5.84 4.24 -0.85
CA PHE A 151 7.17 4.46 -0.27
C PHE A 151 7.81 5.77 -0.73
N ASP A 152 8.81 6.19 0.04
CA ASP A 152 9.84 7.16 -0.33
C ASP A 152 11.17 6.59 0.19
N SER A 153 12.19 6.55 -0.65
CA SER A 153 13.46 5.88 -0.41
C SER A 153 14.66 6.79 -0.69
N ARG A 154 15.76 6.47 -0.01
CA ARG A 154 17.07 7.08 -0.15
C ARG A 154 18.07 5.95 -0.42
N PRO A 155 18.19 5.53 -1.68
CA PRO A 155 19.00 4.36 -2.02
C PRO A 155 20.49 4.62 -1.79
N TYR A 156 21.23 3.54 -1.53
CA TYR A 156 22.69 3.58 -1.49
C TYR A 156 23.28 3.79 -2.90
N LEU A 157 24.07 4.85 -3.09
CA LEU A 157 24.66 5.22 -4.38
C LEU A 157 26.15 4.86 -4.47
N ASN A 158 26.62 4.54 -5.66
CA ASN A 158 28.06 4.46 -5.94
C ASN A 158 28.70 5.85 -6.15
N GLY A 159 30.02 5.89 -6.31
CA GLY A 159 30.77 7.14 -6.55
C GLY A 159 30.43 7.87 -7.87
N PHE A 160 29.60 7.29 -8.73
CA PHE A 160 29.09 7.91 -9.96
C PHE A 160 27.63 8.37 -9.84
N GLY A 161 27.00 8.19 -8.68
CA GLY A 161 25.60 8.56 -8.43
C GLY A 161 24.58 7.54 -8.94
N ASN A 162 25.00 6.36 -9.39
CA ASN A 162 24.06 5.29 -9.73
C ASN A 162 23.63 4.56 -8.46
N SER A 163 22.36 4.17 -8.38
CA SER A 163 21.90 3.28 -7.32
C SER A 163 22.59 1.92 -7.42
N LEU A 164 23.04 1.39 -6.27
CA LEU A 164 23.48 0.01 -6.08
C LEU A 164 22.57 -0.72 -5.09
N ASP A 165 21.32 -0.29 -5.06
CA ASP A 165 20.36 -0.60 -4.03
C ASP A 165 18.99 -0.83 -4.67
N ASP A 166 18.09 -1.44 -3.91
CA ASP A 166 16.73 -1.67 -4.36
C ASP A 166 15.77 -1.67 -3.17
N LEU A 167 14.50 -1.45 -3.48
CA LEU A 167 13.42 -1.57 -2.53
C LEU A 167 13.02 -3.05 -2.43
N ASP A 168 13.48 -3.71 -1.38
CA ASP A 168 13.20 -5.12 -1.10
C ASP A 168 11.70 -5.38 -0.88
N ALA A 169 10.95 -4.41 -0.35
CA ALA A 169 9.52 -4.56 -0.10
C ALA A 169 8.74 -3.23 -0.12
N ASN A 170 7.49 -3.30 -0.59
CA ASN A 170 6.49 -2.24 -0.59
C ASN A 170 5.09 -2.87 -0.67
N ALA A 171 4.41 -3.02 0.46
CA ALA A 171 3.16 -3.81 0.52
C ALA A 171 2.30 -3.49 1.75
N PRO A 172 1.01 -3.85 1.75
CA PRO A 172 0.24 -3.95 2.99
C PRO A 172 0.83 -5.04 3.89
N SER A 173 0.88 -4.79 5.20
CA SER A 173 1.46 -5.73 6.17
C SER A 173 0.48 -6.85 6.52
N GLY A 174 0.98 -8.09 6.48
CA GLY A 174 0.27 -9.27 6.98
C GLY A 174 0.42 -9.47 8.49
N ASP A 175 1.47 -8.91 9.08
CA ASP A 175 1.83 -9.07 10.50
C ASP A 175 1.34 -7.90 11.37
N GLU A 176 1.21 -6.72 10.77
CA GLU A 176 0.71 -5.49 11.40
C GLU A 176 -0.56 -5.04 10.67
N PRO A 177 -1.75 -5.44 11.14
CA PRO A 177 -3.01 -5.07 10.49
C PRO A 177 -3.12 -3.55 10.30
N ASN A 178 -3.85 -3.15 9.26
CA ASN A 178 -4.11 -1.74 8.96
C ASN A 178 -2.85 -0.91 8.65
N SER A 179 -1.75 -1.56 8.24
CA SER A 179 -0.46 -0.91 8.00
C SER A 179 0.10 -1.21 6.62
N TRP A 180 0.82 -0.24 6.08
CA TRP A 180 1.67 -0.41 4.89
C TRP A 180 3.13 -0.42 5.32
N PHE A 181 3.94 -1.30 4.75
CA PHE A 181 5.35 -1.40 5.10
C PHE A 181 6.27 -1.34 3.88
N THR A 182 7.51 -0.91 4.13
CA THR A 182 8.58 -0.90 3.13
C THR A 182 9.88 -1.41 3.72
N LYS A 183 10.81 -1.78 2.84
CA LYS A 183 12.20 -2.07 3.20
C LYS A 183 13.11 -1.75 2.03
N GLN A 184 14.19 -1.02 2.30
CA GLN A 184 15.29 -0.81 1.35
C GLN A 184 16.47 -1.71 1.75
N HIS A 185 17.19 -2.26 0.78
CA HIS A 185 18.25 -3.24 1.05
C HIS A 185 19.45 -2.64 1.83
N ARG A 186 19.95 -1.47 1.41
CA ARG A 186 21.11 -0.78 2.02
C ARG A 186 20.86 0.68 2.38
N GLY A 187 19.99 1.35 1.64
CA GLY A 187 19.55 2.71 1.90
C GLY A 187 18.49 2.74 2.98
N THR A 188 17.83 3.89 3.12
CA THR A 188 16.70 4.03 4.04
C THR A 188 15.41 4.25 3.27
N SER A 189 14.29 3.88 3.86
CA SER A 189 12.96 4.11 3.29
C SER A 189 11.98 4.54 4.36
N ARG A 190 10.87 5.14 3.95
CA ARG A 190 9.69 5.36 4.79
C ARG A 190 8.45 4.88 4.08
N ALA A 191 7.50 4.37 4.87
CA ALA A 191 6.21 3.89 4.43
C ALA A 191 5.16 5.00 4.41
N PHE A 192 4.19 4.86 3.51
CA PHE A 192 2.97 5.67 3.51
C PHE A 192 1.75 4.76 3.53
N ALA A 193 0.81 5.05 4.42
CA ALA A 193 -0.50 4.42 4.46
C ALA A 193 -1.57 5.42 4.01
N MET A 194 -2.43 4.98 3.09
CA MET A 194 -3.62 5.70 2.65
C MET A 194 -4.83 5.09 3.36
N CYS A 195 -5.55 5.91 4.10
CA CYS A 195 -6.58 5.47 5.04
C CYS A 195 -7.93 6.09 4.71
N ALA A 196 -8.98 5.27 4.66
CA ALA A 196 -10.36 5.69 4.45
C ALA A 196 -11.21 5.42 5.69
N GLN A 197 -12.28 6.19 5.87
CA GLN A 197 -13.27 6.00 6.95
C GLN A 197 -14.30 4.94 6.57
#